data_AF-X1GQ54-F1
#
_entry.id   AF-X1GQ54-F1
#
_cell.length_a   1.000
_cell.length_b   1.000
_cell.length_c   1.000
_cell.angle_alpha   90.00
_cell.angle_beta   90.00
_cell.angle_gamma   90.00
#
_symmetry.space_group_name_H-M   'P 1'
#
loop_
_entity.id
_entity.type
_entity.pdbx_description
1 polymer ?
#
loop_
_entity_poly.entity_id
_entity_poly.type
_entity_poly.pdbx_seq_one_letter_code
_entity_poly.pdbx_strand_id
1 'polypeptide(L)'
;VAIESMLSGTPVITTDFGVFPETVKQGISGFRCNTLNDFIWAAKNIDRLEPRIVRAWAEQYLMDNVKWKYQRWFEDLYALYESAMDSRKKAWHRIDKNRKNIDWLIKYYPEQEK
;
A
#
# COMPACT_ATOMS: atom_id res chain seq x y z
N VAL A 1 -10.35 0.06 10.02
CA VAL A 1 -11.59 -0.12 9.25
C VAL A 1 -11.40 -0.21 7.73
N ALA A 2 -10.97 0.82 6.99
CA ALA A 2 -11.01 0.77 5.51
C ALA A 2 -10.24 -0.41 4.89
N ILE A 3 -9.00 -0.67 5.35
CA ILE A 3 -8.22 -1.84 4.89
C ILE A 3 -8.89 -3.16 5.26
N GLU A 4 -9.44 -3.28 6.47
CA GLU A 4 -10.12 -4.50 6.94
C GLU A 4 -11.38 -4.80 6.12
N SER A 5 -12.14 -3.76 5.77
CA SER A 5 -13.28 -3.87 4.85
C SER A 5 -12.84 -4.42 3.50
N MET A 6 -11.79 -3.85 2.91
CA MET A 6 -11.29 -4.32 1.61
C MET A 6 -10.70 -5.72 1.70
N LEU A 7 -9.99 -6.09 2.78
CA LEU A 7 -9.52 -7.47 3.02
C LEU A 7 -10.67 -8.47 3.16
N SER A 8 -11.84 -8.02 3.57
CA SER A 8 -13.08 -8.81 3.59
C SER A 8 -13.79 -8.84 2.23
N GLY A 9 -13.21 -8.23 1.19
CA GLY A 9 -13.80 -8.08 -0.13
C GLY A 9 -14.89 -7.00 -0.22
N THR A 10 -15.06 -6.18 0.83
CA THR A 10 -16.05 -5.11 0.85
C THR A 10 -15.42 -3.80 0.35
N PRO A 11 -15.86 -3.25 -0.79
CA PRO A 11 -15.36 -1.97 -1.28
C PRO A 11 -15.75 -0.84 -0.34
N VAL A 12 -14.96 0.24 -0.35
CA VAL A 12 -15.15 1.39 0.55
C VAL A 12 -15.52 2.66 -0.20
N ILE A 13 -16.38 3.48 0.39
CA ILE A 13 -16.65 4.85 -0.08
C ILE A 13 -16.03 5.80 0.93
N THR A 14 -15.12 6.66 0.48
CA THR A 14 -14.34 7.53 1.37
C THR A 14 -14.29 8.93 0.82
N THR A 15 -13.82 9.87 1.63
CA THR A 15 -13.36 11.16 1.15
C THR A 15 -12.06 11.01 0.37
N ASP A 16 -11.75 11.99 -0.49
CA ASP A 16 -10.48 12.04 -1.24
C ASP A 16 -9.37 12.79 -0.47
N PHE A 17 -9.23 12.54 0.84
CA PHE A 17 -8.20 13.15 1.67
C PHE A 17 -7.52 12.15 2.60
N GLY A 18 -6.39 12.57 3.19
CA GLY A 18 -5.67 11.79 4.19
C GLY A 18 -5.00 10.58 3.55
N VAL A 19 -5.25 9.40 4.13
CA VAL A 19 -4.63 8.14 3.67
C VAL A 19 -5.34 7.52 2.46
N PHE A 20 -6.61 7.89 2.22
CA PHE A 20 -7.44 7.23 1.22
C PHE A 20 -6.95 7.36 -0.23
N PRO A 21 -6.33 8.47 -0.66
CA PRO A 21 -5.71 8.55 -1.98
C PRO A 21 -4.61 7.51 -2.25
N GLU A 22 -3.98 7.01 -1.18
CA GLU A 22 -2.94 5.99 -1.26
C GLU A 22 -3.51 4.58 -1.09
N THR A 23 -4.55 4.42 -0.27
CA THR A 23 -5.07 3.09 0.08
C THR A 23 -6.29 2.64 -0.71
N VAL A 24 -7.08 3.57 -1.25
CA VAL A 24 -8.30 3.27 -1.99
C VAL A 24 -8.07 3.53 -3.47
N LYS A 25 -8.01 2.46 -4.26
CA LYS A 25 -7.84 2.56 -5.70
C LYS A 25 -9.19 2.86 -6.35
N GLN A 26 -9.31 4.05 -6.92
CA GLN A 26 -10.55 4.55 -7.53
C GLN A 26 -11.14 3.55 -8.53
N GLY A 27 -12.39 3.16 -8.33
CA GLY A 27 -13.11 2.26 -9.24
C GLY A 27 -12.59 0.82 -9.24
N ILE A 28 -11.72 0.46 -8.28
CA ILE A 28 -11.22 -0.92 -8.11
C ILE A 28 -11.56 -1.40 -6.71
N SER A 29 -11.04 -0.72 -5.68
CA SER A 29 -11.23 -1.12 -4.29
C SER A 29 -12.26 -0.26 -3.56
N GLY A 30 -12.77 0.77 -4.24
CA GLY A 30 -13.71 1.73 -3.69
C GLY A 30 -13.83 3.00 -4.52
N PHE A 31 -14.57 3.97 -3.98
CA PHE A 31 -14.71 5.31 -4.54
C PHE A 31 -14.29 6.36 -3.52
N ARG A 32 -13.38 7.24 -3.94
CA ARG A 32 -13.05 8.47 -3.23
C ARG A 32 -13.89 9.60 -3.79
N CYS A 33 -14.48 10.39 -2.89
CA CYS A 33 -15.49 11.40 -3.20
C CYS A 33 -15.08 12.76 -2.62
N ASN A 34 -15.41 13.84 -3.34
CA ASN A 34 -15.14 15.22 -2.91
C ASN A 34 -16.42 16.00 -2.60
N THR A 35 -17.54 15.64 -3.25
CA THR A 35 -18.84 16.30 -3.09
C THR A 35 -19.91 15.32 -2.65
N LEU A 36 -21.01 15.82 -2.08
CA LEU A 36 -22.18 15.00 -1.76
C LEU A 36 -22.69 14.23 -2.99
N ASN A 37 -22.67 14.85 -4.17
CA ASN A 37 -23.11 14.21 -5.40
C ASN A 37 -22.23 12.98 -5.75
N ASP A 38 -20.92 13.08 -5.53
CA ASP A 38 -20.01 11.94 -5.71
C ASP A 38 -20.35 10.79 -4.76
N PHE A 39 -20.68 11.10 -3.50
CA PHE A 39 -21.08 10.10 -2.52
C PHE A 39 -22.40 9.41 -2.90
N ILE A 40 -23.39 10.17 -3.36
CA ILE A 40 -24.67 9.62 -3.83
C ILE A 40 -24.44 8.72 -5.05
N TRP A 41 -23.59 9.15 -5.98
CA TRP A 41 -23.24 8.34 -7.14
C TRP A 41 -22.52 7.06 -6.71
N ALA A 42 -21.50 7.16 -5.85
CA ALA A 42 -20.74 6.03 -5.38
C ALA A 42 -21.63 5.00 -4.67
N ALA A 43 -22.54 5.45 -3.80
CA ALA A 43 -23.46 4.56 -3.08
C ALA A 43 -24.39 3.77 -4.02
N LYS A 44 -24.78 4.36 -5.16
CA LYS A 44 -25.63 3.72 -6.17
C LYS A 44 -24.89 2.81 -7.15
N ASN A 45 -23.56 2.86 -7.17
CA ASN A 45 -22.72 2.17 -8.16
C ASN A 45 -21.64 1.29 -7.51
N ILE A 46 -21.65 1.12 -6.19
CA ILE A 46 -20.65 0.37 -5.45
C ILE A 46 -20.68 -1.13 -5.76
N ASP A 47 -21.85 -1.62 -6.16
CA ASP A 47 -22.12 -2.98 -6.62
C ASP A 47 -21.38 -3.37 -7.89
N ARG A 48 -20.85 -2.39 -8.64
CA ARG A 48 -20.03 -2.63 -9.84
C ARG A 48 -18.64 -3.17 -9.53
N LEU A 49 -18.19 -3.09 -8.28
CA LEU A 49 -16.85 -3.51 -7.88
C LEU A 49 -16.85 -4.98 -7.47
N GLU A 50 -15.97 -5.78 -8.07
CA GLU A 50 -15.88 -7.21 -7.78
C GLU A 50 -15.18 -7.46 -6.42
N PRO A 51 -15.84 -8.14 -5.46
CA PRO A 51 -15.27 -8.39 -4.12
C PRO A 51 -13.90 -9.08 -4.14
N ARG A 52 -13.68 -9.98 -5.11
CA ARG A 52 -12.40 -10.70 -5.29
C ARG A 52 -11.27 -9.74 -5.64
N ILE A 53 -11.53 -8.78 -6.53
CA ILE A 53 -10.55 -7.77 -6.94
C ILE A 53 -10.28 -6.79 -5.79
N VAL A 54 -11.33 -6.39 -5.06
CA VAL A 54 -11.20 -5.53 -3.87
C VAL A 54 -10.26 -6.17 -2.84
N ARG A 55 -10.46 -7.47 -2.56
CA ARG A 55 -9.59 -8.21 -1.64
C ARG A 55 -8.17 -8.32 -2.17
N ALA A 56 -7.99 -8.72 -3.43
CA ALA A 56 -6.68 -8.84 -4.05
C ALA A 56 -5.88 -7.53 -3.98
N TRP A 57 -6.53 -6.38 -4.16
CA TRP A 57 -5.90 -5.07 -3.94
C TRP A 57 -5.39 -4.89 -2.50
N ALA A 58 -6.20 -5.26 -1.51
CA ALA A 58 -5.89 -5.05 -0.11
C ALA A 58 -4.85 -6.03 0.46
N GLU A 59 -4.58 -7.16 -0.20
CA GLU A 59 -3.60 -8.15 0.27
C GLU A 59 -2.18 -7.58 0.44
N GLN A 60 -1.83 -6.49 -0.26
CA GLN A 60 -0.56 -5.79 -0.07
C GLN A 60 -0.35 -5.25 1.36
N TYR A 61 -1.42 -5.11 2.15
CA TYR A 61 -1.39 -4.66 3.54
C TYR A 61 -1.34 -5.80 4.56
N LEU A 62 -1.35 -7.06 4.12
CA LEU A 62 -1.14 -8.21 5.01
C LEU A 62 0.23 -8.13 5.68
N MET A 63 0.32 -8.62 6.93
CA MET A 63 1.57 -8.62 7.67
C MET A 63 2.69 -9.35 6.94
N ASP A 64 2.37 -10.43 6.20
CA ASP A 64 3.35 -11.16 5.40
C ASP A 64 4.01 -10.33 4.30
N ASN A 65 3.33 -9.28 3.83
CA ASN A 65 3.85 -8.34 2.85
C ASN A 65 4.51 -7.14 3.53
N VAL A 66 3.88 -6.59 4.57
CA VAL A 66 4.33 -5.38 5.26
C VAL A 66 5.61 -5.62 6.08
N LYS A 67 5.82 -6.81 6.63
CA LYS A 67 7.01 -7.15 7.43
C LYS A 67 8.33 -6.85 6.73
N TRP A 68 8.39 -7.05 5.42
CA TRP A 68 9.60 -6.81 4.62
C TRP A 68 9.92 -5.33 4.46
N LYS A 69 8.90 -4.46 4.44
CA LYS A 69 9.08 -3.00 4.40
C LYS A 69 9.69 -2.50 5.72
N TYR A 70 9.21 -3.02 6.85
CA TYR A 70 9.78 -2.72 8.16
C TYR A 70 11.18 -3.28 8.33
N GLN A 71 11.41 -4.54 7.97
CA GLN A 71 12.73 -5.16 7.98
C GLN A 71 13.75 -4.28 7.25
N ARG A 72 13.40 -3.85 6.04
CA ARG A 72 14.23 -2.95 5.24
C ARG A 72 14.52 -1.64 5.97
N TRP A 73 13.49 -1.00 6.52
CA TRP A 73 13.63 0.26 7.24
C TRP A 73 14.56 0.13 8.46
N PHE A 74 14.42 -0.95 9.23
CA PHE A 74 15.28 -1.22 10.38
C PHE A 74 16.74 -1.50 9.98
N GLU A 75 16.97 -2.25 8.89
CA GLU A 75 18.31 -2.47 8.36
C GLU A 75 18.99 -1.17 7.91
N ASP A 76 18.24 -0.28 7.27
CA ASP A 76 18.75 1.03 6.84
C ASP A 76 19.06 1.94 8.04
N LEU A 77 18.18 1.93 9.05
CA LEU A 77 18.41 2.66 10.30
C LEU A 77 19.65 2.12 11.03
N TYR A 78 19.81 0.81 11.08
CA TYR A 78 20.98 0.17 11.70
C TYR A 78 22.26 0.49 10.92
N ALA A 79 22.19 0.49 9.59
CA ALA A 79 23.32 0.89 8.75
C ALA A 79 23.76 2.33 8.99
N LEU A 80 22.80 3.23 9.21
CA LEU A 80 23.06 4.62 9.60
C LEU A 80 23.71 4.70 10.99
N TYR A 81 23.14 4.03 11.99
CA TYR A 81 23.70 3.96 13.34
C TYR A 81 25.16 3.50 13.33
N GLU A 82 25.47 2.42 12.63
CA GLU A 82 26.84 1.90 12.54
C GLU A 82 27.83 2.89 11.92
N SER A 83 27.39 3.72 10.97
CA SER A 83 28.26 4.75 10.36
C SER A 83 28.56 5.90 11.30
N ALA A 84 27.66 6.19 12.26
CA ALA A 84 27.89 7.17 13.29
C ALA A 84 28.88 6.68 14.35
N MET A 85 28.99 5.35 14.51
CA MET A 85 29.94 4.71 15.43
C MET A 85 31.33 4.46 14.81
N ASP A 86 31.40 4.26 13.49
CA ASP A 86 32.66 4.01 12.77
C ASP A 86 32.66 4.74 11.43
N SER A 87 33.55 5.73 11.28
CA SER A 87 33.67 6.57 10.09
C SER A 87 34.06 5.81 8.82
N ARG A 88 34.55 4.56 8.94
CA ARG A 88 34.85 3.69 7.79
C ARG A 88 33.60 3.03 7.22
N LYS A 89 32.54 2.90 8.02
CA LYS A 89 31.26 2.32 7.60
C LYS A 89 30.43 3.38 6.88
N LYS A 90 29.79 2.98 5.79
CA LYS A 90 28.91 3.85 5.00
C LYS A 90 27.45 3.62 5.42
N ALA A 91 26.68 4.70 5.53
CA ALA A 91 25.22 4.67 5.75
C ALA A 91 24.47 4.55 4.43
N TRP A 92 23.93 5.66 3.92
CA TRP A 92 23.24 5.73 2.63
C TRP A 92 24.09 5.20 1.46
N HIS A 93 25.40 5.37 1.53
CA HIS A 93 26.36 4.88 0.53
C HIS A 93 26.80 3.42 0.75
N ARG A 94 26.13 2.66 1.63
CA ARG A 94 26.40 1.24 1.86
C ARG A 94 25.94 0.43 0.65
N ILE A 95 26.83 -0.40 0.12
CA ILE A 95 26.54 -1.30 -0.99
C ILE A 95 26.52 -2.72 -0.44
N ASP A 96 25.34 -3.32 -0.41
CA ASP A 96 25.17 -4.73 -0.10
C ASP A 96 25.36 -5.58 -1.38
N LYS A 97 26.50 -6.29 -1.46
CA LYS A 97 26.84 -7.15 -2.60
C LYS A 97 25.98 -8.42 -2.67
N ASN A 98 25.30 -8.79 -1.57
CA ASN A 98 24.48 -9.99 -1.50
C ASN A 98 23.01 -9.73 -1.81
N ARG A 99 22.63 -8.48 -2.07
CA ARG A 99 21.26 -8.11 -2.42
C ARG A 99 20.83 -8.76 -3.73
N LYS A 100 19.69 -9.46 -3.70
CA LYS A 100 19.12 -10.18 -4.86
C LYS A 100 17.99 -9.42 -5.57
N ASN A 101 17.21 -8.62 -4.85
CA ASN A 101 16.06 -7.89 -5.40
C ASN A 101 15.74 -6.64 -4.57
N ILE A 102 14.69 -5.91 -4.97
CA ILE A 102 14.14 -4.74 -4.27
C ILE A 102 12.61 -4.87 -4.09
N ASP A 103 12.13 -6.10 -3.88
CA ASP A 103 10.70 -6.44 -4.00
C ASP A 103 9.81 -5.66 -3.02
N TRP A 104 10.35 -5.25 -1.87
CA TRP A 104 9.64 -4.41 -0.90
C TRP A 104 9.28 -3.00 -1.42
N LEU A 105 9.85 -2.57 -2.56
CA LEU A 105 9.49 -1.31 -3.24
C LEU A 105 8.40 -1.49 -4.31
N ILE A 106 8.05 -2.73 -4.65
CA ILE A 106 7.03 -3.00 -5.68
C ILE A 106 5.68 -2.49 -5.18
N LYS A 107 4.99 -1.75 -6.04
CA LYS A 107 3.60 -1.35 -5.86
C LYS A 107 2.72 -2.36 -6.60
N TYR A 108 1.81 -3.00 -5.88
CA TYR A 108 0.84 -3.91 -6.48
C TYR A 108 -0.21 -3.11 -7.25
N TYR A 109 -0.51 -3.54 -8.48
CA TYR A 109 -1.64 -3.06 -9.27
C TYR A 109 -2.39 -4.28 -9.79
N PRO A 110 -3.69 -4.45 -9.49
CA PRO A 110 -4.46 -5.56 -10.01
C PRO A 110 -4.61 -5.38 -11.52
N GLU A 111 -4.46 -6.48 -12.26
CA GLU A 111 -4.71 -6.49 -13.69
C GLU A 111 -6.18 -6.12 -13.93
N GLN A 112 -6.41 -5.07 -14.72
CA GLN A 112 -7.74 -4.71 -15.18
C GLN A 112 -8.01 -5.56 -16.42
N GLU A 113 -8.87 -6.59 -16.31
CA GLU A 113 -9.50 -7.14 -17.52
C GLU A 113 -10.31 -6.01 -18.16
N LYS A 114 -9.95 -5.65 -19.38
CA LYS A 114 -10.62 -4.63 -20.19
C LYS A 114 -11.86 -5.20 -20.86
#